data_AF-A0A8T6Q2P5-F1
#
_entry.id   AF-A0A8T6Q2P5-F1
#
_cell.length_a   1.000
_cell.length_b   1.000
_cell.length_c   1.000
_cell.angle_alpha   90.00
_cell.angle_beta   90.00
_cell.angle_gamma   90.00
#
_symmetry.space_group_name_H-M   'P 1'
#
loop_
_entity.id
_entity.type
_entity.pdbx_description
1 polymer ?
#
loop_
_entity_poly.entity_id
_entity_poly.type
_entity_poly.pdbx_seq_one_letter_code
_entity_poly.pdbx_strand_id
1 'polypeptide(L)'
;PVLILTHTNAGVTTLRLRMQRAGVTAATYRIATIDGFAMRLVAMFPARSGLNVEVLQLRNRGADYPAIRLAACQLLQGGHLDDVLAASYAHLIVDEYQDCNLVQHALVTALSTVLPACVLGDPMQAIFGFRGNQLVDWDT
;
A
#
# COMPACT_ATOMS: atom_id res chain seq x y z
N PRO A 1 15.82 -2.94 3.18
CA PRO A 1 15.17 -2.77 1.86
C PRO A 1 14.24 -1.54 1.82
N VAL A 2 14.04 -0.93 0.65
CA VAL A 2 13.03 0.11 0.40
C VAL A 2 11.70 -0.54 0.02
N LEU A 3 10.60 -0.14 0.65
CA LEU A 3 9.26 -0.57 0.29
C LEU A 3 8.70 0.35 -0.80
N ILE A 4 8.29 -0.22 -1.93
CA ILE A 4 7.73 0.50 -3.08
C ILE A 4 6.31 -0.01 -3.31
N LEU A 5 5.33 0.88 -3.24
CA LEU A 5 3.92 0.58 -3.43
C LEU A 5 3.39 1.26 -4.70
N THR A 6 2.52 0.57 -5.43
CA THR A 6 1.83 1.07 -6.63
C THR A 6 0.40 0.51 -6.68
N HIS A 7 -0.40 0.89 -7.67
CA HIS A 7 -1.80 0.49 -7.76
C HIS A 7 -2.02 -0.85 -8.49
N THR A 8 -1.16 -1.22 -9.44
CA THR A 8 -1.44 -2.34 -10.35
C THR A 8 -0.33 -3.38 -10.39
N ASN A 9 -0.70 -4.64 -10.67
CA ASN A 9 0.27 -5.72 -10.90
C ASN A 9 1.14 -5.46 -12.14
N ALA A 10 0.62 -4.72 -13.13
CA ALA A 10 1.40 -4.25 -14.27
C ALA A 10 2.48 -3.26 -13.83
N GLY A 11 2.14 -2.28 -12.97
CA GLY A 11 3.09 -1.36 -12.35
C GLY A 11 4.19 -2.10 -11.58
N VAL A 12 3.81 -3.07 -10.74
CA VAL A 12 4.78 -3.93 -10.02
C VAL A 12 5.75 -4.63 -10.97
N THR A 13 5.24 -5.21 -12.06
CA THR A 13 6.04 -5.94 -13.04
C THR A 13 7.00 -5.01 -13.77
N THR A 14 6.51 -3.85 -14.22
CA THR A 14 7.28 -2.82 -14.91
C THR A 14 8.40 -2.28 -14.02
N LEU A 15 8.09 -1.90 -12.78
CA LEU A 15 9.08 -1.40 -11.83
C LEU A 15 10.16 -2.46 -11.57
N ARG A 16 9.76 -3.73 -11.36
CA ARG A 16 10.72 -4.82 -11.13
C ARG A 16 11.66 -5.01 -12.33
N LEU A 17 11.14 -4.97 -13.55
CA LEU A 17 11.95 -5.05 -14.77
C LEU A 17 12.92 -3.87 -14.89
N ARG A 18 12.49 -2.65 -14.55
CA ARG A 18 13.35 -1.46 -14.54
C ARG A 18 14.48 -1.59 -13.52
N MET A 19 14.19 -2.06 -12.31
CA MET A 19 15.21 -2.31 -11.27
C MET A 19 16.25 -3.32 -11.74
N GLN A 20 15.81 -4.42 -12.37
CA GLN A 20 16.71 -5.43 -12.92
C GLN A 20 17.61 -4.87 -14.03
N ARG A 21 17.04 -4.10 -14.97
CA ARG A 21 17.80 -3.44 -16.05
C ARG A 21 18.81 -2.43 -15.51
N ALA A 22 18.48 -1.74 -14.42
CA ALA A 22 19.38 -0.81 -13.74
C ALA A 22 20.41 -1.51 -12.82
N GLY A 23 20.41 -2.84 -12.75
CA GLY A 23 21.36 -3.59 -11.91
C GLY A 23 21.10 -3.48 -10.40
N VAL A 24 19.90 -3.06 -9.98
CA VAL A 24 19.57 -2.91 -8.56
C VAL A 24 19.40 -4.30 -7.93
N THR A 25 20.12 -4.56 -6.84
CA THR A 25 20.08 -5.84 -6.14
C THR A 25 18.69 -6.13 -5.56
N ALA A 26 18.13 -7.31 -5.84
CA ALA A 26 16.76 -7.65 -5.42
C ALA A 26 16.51 -7.63 -3.89
N ALA A 27 17.56 -7.75 -3.08
CA ALA A 27 17.46 -7.68 -1.61
C ALA A 27 17.25 -6.24 -1.08
N THR A 28 17.55 -5.22 -1.89
CA THR A 28 17.49 -3.82 -1.44
C THR A 28 16.10 -3.20 -1.61
N TYR A 29 15.17 -3.85 -2.28
CA TYR A 29 13.81 -3.33 -2.49
C TYR A 29 12.73 -4.40 -2.34
N ARG A 30 11.51 -3.94 -2.03
CA ARG A 30 10.29 -4.75 -2.09
C ARG A 30 9.23 -3.96 -2.84
N ILE A 31 8.76 -4.48 -3.98
CA ILE A 31 7.70 -3.86 -4.78
C ILE A 31 6.42 -4.69 -4.64
N ALA A 32 5.31 -4.03 -4.30
CA ALA A 32 3.98 -4.63 -4.21
C ALA A 32 2.89 -3.62 -4.62
N THR A 33 1.67 -4.09 -4.83
CA THR A 33 0.53 -3.17 -4.86
C THR A 33 0.15 -2.74 -3.44
N ILE A 34 -0.50 -1.58 -3.28
CA ILE A 34 -1.02 -1.14 -1.97
C ILE A 34 -1.95 -2.21 -1.39
N ASP A 35 -2.89 -2.72 -2.19
CA ASP A 35 -3.82 -3.75 -1.75
C ASP A 35 -3.12 -5.09 -1.45
N GLY A 36 -2.13 -5.48 -2.26
CA GLY A 36 -1.34 -6.69 -2.01
C GLY A 36 -0.53 -6.57 -0.72
N PHE A 37 -0.04 -5.37 -0.39
CA PHE A 37 0.63 -5.10 0.88
C PHE A 37 -0.35 -5.17 2.05
N ALA A 38 -1.54 -4.55 1.94
CA ALA A 38 -2.60 -4.60 2.95
C ALA A 38 -3.06 -6.04 3.24
N MET A 39 -3.31 -6.83 2.18
CA MET A 39 -3.63 -8.26 2.31
C MET A 39 -2.55 -9.02 3.08
N ARG A 40 -1.28 -8.77 2.76
CA ARG A 40 -0.15 -9.42 3.42
C ARG A 40 -0.08 -9.04 4.90
N LEU A 41 -0.30 -7.78 5.27
CA LEU A 41 -0.34 -7.35 6.67
C LEU A 41 -1.43 -8.08 7.46
N VAL A 42 -2.67 -8.08 6.94
CA VAL A 42 -3.81 -8.77 7.56
C VAL A 42 -3.51 -10.28 7.71
N ALA A 43 -2.93 -10.90 6.68
CA ALA A 43 -2.56 -12.32 6.72
C ALA A 43 -1.47 -12.66 7.75
N MET A 44 -0.52 -11.74 8.00
CA MET A 44 0.54 -11.93 8.99
C MET A 44 0.05 -11.74 10.43
N PHE A 45 -1.02 -10.97 10.63
CA PHE A 45 -1.57 -10.64 11.95
C PHE A 45 -3.08 -10.90 12.04
N PRO A 46 -3.57 -12.11 11.74
CA PRO A 46 -5.01 -12.38 11.59
C PRO A 46 -5.78 -12.08 12.88
N ALA A 47 -5.27 -12.52 14.04
CA ALA A 47 -5.90 -12.27 15.33
C ALA A 47 -6.02 -10.78 15.68
N ARG A 48 -5.00 -9.98 15.32
CA ARG A 48 -4.97 -8.54 15.62
C ARG A 48 -5.74 -7.72 14.58
N SER A 49 -5.84 -8.21 13.35
CA SER A 49 -6.63 -7.57 12.29
C SER A 49 -8.13 -7.62 12.55
N GLY A 50 -8.60 -8.54 13.41
CA GLY A 50 -10.02 -8.76 13.68
C GLY A 50 -10.81 -9.28 12.47
N LEU A 51 -10.13 -9.65 11.39
CA LEU A 51 -10.74 -9.96 10.10
C LEU A 51 -10.67 -11.47 9.83
N ASN A 52 -11.78 -12.05 9.37
CA ASN A 52 -11.81 -13.46 9.00
C ASN A 52 -10.89 -13.71 7.78
N VAL A 53 -9.93 -14.61 7.92
CA VAL A 53 -8.96 -14.97 6.87
C VAL A 53 -9.62 -15.36 5.53
N GLU A 54 -10.87 -15.83 5.55
CA GLU A 54 -11.64 -16.15 4.35
C GLU A 54 -11.83 -14.95 3.40
N VAL A 55 -11.83 -13.72 3.90
CA VAL A 55 -11.92 -12.50 3.08
C VAL A 55 -10.72 -12.38 2.13
N LEU A 56 -9.57 -12.98 2.47
CA LEU A 56 -8.40 -13.03 1.59
C LEU A 56 -8.61 -13.93 0.35
N GLN A 57 -9.67 -14.75 0.32
CA GLN A 57 -10.06 -15.52 -0.86
C GLN A 57 -10.74 -14.64 -1.93
N LEU A 58 -11.08 -13.39 -1.60
CA LEU A 58 -11.62 -12.39 -2.51
C LEU A 58 -12.88 -12.88 -3.28
N ARG A 59 -13.76 -13.61 -2.58
CA ARG A 59 -15.01 -14.15 -3.15
C ARG A 59 -16.01 -13.05 -3.49
N ASN A 60 -16.02 -11.96 -2.73
CA ASN A 60 -16.79 -10.75 -3.00
C ASN A 60 -15.87 -9.52 -2.97
N ARG A 61 -15.09 -9.34 -4.03
CA ARG A 61 -14.10 -8.26 -4.15
C ARG A 61 -14.62 -6.86 -3.80
N GLY A 62 -15.89 -6.58 -4.09
CA GLY A 62 -16.51 -5.28 -3.78
C GLY A 62 -16.58 -4.99 -2.28
N ALA A 63 -16.77 -6.00 -1.44
CA ALA A 63 -16.78 -5.89 0.02
C ALA A 63 -15.41 -6.24 0.64
N ASP A 64 -14.72 -7.22 0.06
CA ASP A 64 -13.49 -7.77 0.63
C ASP A 64 -12.34 -6.76 0.62
N TYR A 65 -12.10 -6.06 -0.50
CA TYR A 65 -11.02 -5.07 -0.58
C TYR A 65 -11.21 -3.90 0.42
N PRO A 66 -12.38 -3.26 0.51
CA PRO A 66 -12.62 -2.25 1.54
C PRO A 66 -12.36 -2.76 2.96
N ALA A 67 -12.84 -3.97 3.30
CA ALA A 67 -12.63 -4.55 4.62
C ALA A 67 -11.14 -4.80 4.92
N ILE A 68 -10.40 -5.37 3.96
CA ILE A 68 -8.95 -5.61 4.08
C ILE A 68 -8.20 -4.30 4.30
N ARG A 69 -8.50 -3.26 3.50
CA ARG A 69 -7.84 -1.96 3.61
C ARG A 69 -8.10 -1.31 4.97
N LEU A 70 -9.35 -1.36 5.44
CA LEU A 70 -9.72 -0.81 6.74
C LEU A 70 -8.99 -1.52 7.89
N ALA A 71 -8.97 -2.85 7.89
CA ALA A 71 -8.27 -3.62 8.93
C ALA A 71 -6.75 -3.42 8.89
N ALA A 72 -6.16 -3.34 7.70
CA ALA A 72 -4.74 -3.01 7.56
C ALA A 72 -4.42 -1.61 8.08
N CYS A 73 -5.27 -0.62 7.80
CA CYS A 73 -5.13 0.73 8.31
C CYS A 73 -5.21 0.76 9.84
N GLN A 74 -6.18 0.07 10.44
CA GLN A 74 -6.31 -0.03 11.90
C GLN A 74 -5.12 -0.72 12.55
N LEU A 75 -4.58 -1.77 11.93
CA LEU A 75 -3.37 -2.44 12.39
C LEU A 75 -2.17 -1.50 12.46
N LEU A 76 -2.00 -0.67 11.43
CA LEU A 76 -0.92 0.30 11.35
C LEU A 76 -1.11 1.45 12.34
N GLN A 77 -2.31 2.02 12.42
CA GLN A 77 -2.63 3.11 13.36
C GLN A 77 -2.55 2.67 14.83
N GLY A 78 -2.68 1.37 15.11
CA GLY A 78 -2.50 0.82 16.45
C GLY A 78 -1.05 0.83 16.95
N GLY A 79 -0.06 1.16 16.11
CA GLY A 79 1.36 1.29 16.49
C GLY A 79 2.08 -0.03 16.81
N HIS A 80 1.35 -1.15 16.88
CA HIS A 80 1.90 -2.44 17.27
C HIS A 80 2.88 -3.05 16.27
N LEU A 81 2.92 -2.51 15.05
CA LEU A 81 3.77 -2.98 13.96
C LEU A 81 4.96 -2.06 13.70
N ASP A 82 5.09 -0.96 14.44
CA ASP A 82 6.03 0.11 14.13
C ASP A 82 7.48 -0.38 14.19
N ASP A 83 7.86 -1.06 15.27
CA ASP A 83 9.20 -1.65 15.43
C ASP A 83 9.51 -2.66 14.32
N VAL A 84 8.51 -3.47 13.94
CA VAL A 84 8.66 -4.48 12.89
C VAL A 84 8.84 -3.81 11.54
N LEU A 85 8.08 -2.76 11.25
CA LEU A 85 8.15 -2.00 10.00
C LEU A 85 9.48 -1.26 9.88
N ALA A 86 9.89 -0.54 10.93
CA ALA A 86 11.16 0.18 10.99
C ALA A 86 12.38 -0.77 10.87
N ALA A 87 12.29 -1.98 11.46
CA ALA A 87 13.32 -3.01 11.29
C ALA A 87 13.30 -3.65 9.88
N SER A 88 12.12 -3.71 9.25
CA SER A 88 11.94 -4.38 7.94
C SER A 88 12.25 -3.50 6.75
N TYR A 89 12.03 -2.19 6.86
CA TYR A 89 12.09 -1.25 5.73
C TYR A 89 12.82 0.03 6.12
N ALA A 90 13.66 0.53 5.21
CA ALA A 90 14.40 1.77 5.43
C ALA A 90 13.61 3.00 4.99
N HIS A 91 12.81 2.89 3.93
CA HIS A 91 12.03 3.97 3.32
C HIS A 91 10.75 3.41 2.69
N LEU A 92 9.75 4.27 2.54
CA LEU A 92 8.53 4.04 1.77
C LEU A 92 8.53 4.92 0.52
N ILE A 93 8.25 4.32 -0.64
CA ILE A 93 7.96 5.03 -1.88
C ILE A 93 6.58 4.61 -2.37
N VAL A 94 5.72 5.57 -2.72
CA VAL A 94 4.40 5.29 -3.31
C VAL A 94 4.31 5.96 -4.67
N ASP A 95 4.00 5.17 -5.70
CA ASP A 95 3.86 5.58 -7.09
C ASP A 95 2.39 5.73 -7.48
N GLU A 96 2.09 6.62 -8.43
CA GLU A 96 0.74 6.97 -8.89
C GLU A 96 -0.19 7.46 -7.76
N TYR A 97 0.32 8.32 -6.87
CA TYR A 97 -0.37 8.74 -5.65
C TYR A 97 -1.69 9.49 -5.91
N GLN A 98 -1.84 10.13 -7.08
CA GLN A 98 -3.09 10.79 -7.49
C GLN A 98 -4.28 9.83 -7.58
N ASP A 99 -4.02 8.53 -7.75
CA ASP A 99 -5.05 7.49 -7.87
C ASP A 99 -5.42 6.85 -6.52
N CYS A 100 -4.80 7.31 -5.43
CA CYS A 100 -5.16 6.87 -4.08
C CYS A 100 -6.58 7.30 -3.72
N ASN A 101 -7.37 6.36 -3.21
CA ASN A 101 -8.58 6.68 -2.46
C ASN A 101 -8.25 7.04 -1.01
N LEU A 102 -9.22 7.61 -0.30
CA LEU A 102 -9.07 8.02 1.10
C LEU A 102 -8.53 6.92 2.03
N VAL A 103 -8.92 5.65 1.83
CA VAL A 103 -8.45 4.56 2.69
C VAL A 103 -7.01 4.17 2.36
N GLN A 104 -6.62 4.20 1.09
CA GLN A 104 -5.23 3.99 0.67
C GLN A 104 -4.34 5.14 1.15
N HIS A 105 -4.82 6.38 1.06
CA HIS A 105 -4.16 7.53 1.67
C HIS A 105 -3.95 7.33 3.16
N ALA A 106 -5.00 7.00 3.92
CA ALA A 106 -4.89 6.75 5.35
C ALA A 106 -3.88 5.65 5.69
N LEU A 107 -3.80 4.59 4.88
CA LEU A 107 -2.81 3.52 5.02
C LEU A 107 -1.39 4.02 4.78
N VAL A 108 -1.17 4.80 3.72
CA VAL A 108 0.15 5.40 3.41
C VAL A 108 0.55 6.40 4.49
N THR A 109 -0.37 7.23 4.97
CA THR A 109 -0.15 8.19 6.06
C THR A 109 0.18 7.47 7.36
N ALA A 110 -0.48 6.35 7.68
CA ALA A 110 -0.10 5.55 8.86
C ALA A 110 1.33 4.99 8.72
N LEU A 111 1.70 4.47 7.54
CA LEU A 111 3.07 3.99 7.30
C LEU A 111 4.12 5.11 7.38
N SER A 112 3.79 6.33 6.93
CA SER A 112 4.73 7.46 6.93
C SER A 112 5.05 7.99 8.32
N THR A 113 4.24 7.67 9.33
CA THR A 113 4.57 7.95 10.73
C THR A 113 5.76 7.13 11.24
N VAL A 114 6.04 5.99 10.61
CA VAL A 114 7.10 5.04 11.01
C VAL A 114 8.27 5.07 10.04
N LEU A 115 8.00 5.21 8.74
CA LEU A 115 8.99 5.13 7.67
C LEU A 115 9.13 6.47 6.96
N PRO A 116 10.36 6.96 6.70
CA PRO A 116 10.55 8.10 5.80
C PRO A 116 9.91 7.82 4.45
N ALA A 117 8.93 8.64 4.07
CA ALA A 117 8.07 8.40 2.92
C ALA A 117 8.31 9.42 1.79
N CYS A 118 8.26 8.93 0.55
CA CYS A 118 8.23 9.73 -0.66
C CYS A 118 7.03 9.28 -1.52
N VAL A 119 6.19 10.23 -1.93
CA VAL A 119 5.06 9.95 -2.83
C VAL A 119 5.32 10.60 -4.18
N LEU A 120 4.97 9.89 -5.25
CA LEU A 120 5.10 10.31 -6.64
C LEU A 120 3.71 10.29 -7.27
N GLY A 121 3.34 11.36 -7.96
CA GLY A 121 2.09 11.42 -8.69
C GLY A 121 2.00 12.66 -9.55
N ASP A 122 1.00 12.67 -10.43
CA ASP A 122 0.72 13.77 -11.34
C ASP A 122 -0.78 14.11 -11.25
N PRO A 123 -1.16 15.25 -10.64
CA PRO A 123 -2.55 15.68 -10.53
C PRO A 123 -3.26 15.79 -11.89
N MET A 124 -2.53 16.07 -12.97
CA MET A 124 -3.11 16.16 -14.33
C MET A 124 -3.50 14.79 -14.90
N GLN A 125 -3.04 13.68 -14.30
CA GLN A 125 -3.32 12.30 -14.72
C GLN A 125 -4.34 11.60 -13.81
N ALA A 126 -5.00 12.31 -12.89
CA ALA A 126 -6.04 11.76 -12.02
C ALA A 126 -7.31 11.37 -12.82
N ILE A 127 -7.29 10.20 -13.46
CA ILE A 127 -8.37 9.72 -14.34
C ILE A 127 -9.41 8.83 -13.63
N PHE A 128 -9.21 8.51 -12.35
CA PHE A 128 -10.10 7.63 -11.56
C PHE A 128 -11.12 8.34 -10.66
N GLY A 129 -11.39 9.62 -10.87
CA GLY A 129 -12.43 10.38 -10.14
C GLY A 129 -13.88 9.92 -10.39
N PHE A 130 -14.09 8.87 -11.19
CA PHE A 130 -15.40 8.34 -11.52
C PHE A 130 -15.82 7.20 -10.57
N ARG A 131 -17.13 7.13 -10.24
CA ARG A 131 -17.80 6.13 -9.37
C ARG A 131 -17.73 6.34 -7.86
N GLY A 132 -17.69 7.59 -7.39
CA GLY A 132 -17.81 7.89 -5.94
C GLY A 132 -16.57 7.53 -5.12
N ASN A 133 -15.44 7.26 -5.78
CA ASN A 133 -14.15 7.09 -5.15
C ASN A 133 -13.51 8.47 -4.99
N GLN A 134 -13.66 9.08 -3.82
CA GLN A 134 -13.02 10.37 -3.53
C GLN A 134 -11.50 10.17 -3.56
N LEU A 135 -10.86 10.83 -4.53
CA LEU A 135 -9.41 10.85 -4.66
C LEU A 135 -8.80 11.76 -3.60
N VAL A 136 -7.51 11.59 -3.36
CA VAL A 136 -6.72 12.46 -2.47
C VAL A 136 -6.70 13.88 -3.02
N ASP A 137 -6.94 14.84 -2.13
CA ASP A 137 -6.62 16.25 -2.37
C ASP A 137 -5.15 16.45 -2.01
N TRP A 138 -4.38 17.06 -2.92
CA TRP A 138 -2.94 17.26 -2.75
C TRP A 138 -2.61 18.42 -1.80
N ASP A 139 -3.58 19.32 -1.57
CA ASP A 139 -3.40 20.52 -0.76
C ASP A 139 -3.78 20.32 0.73
N THR A 140 -4.24 19.12 1.10
CA THR A 140 -4.69 18.77 2.47
C THR A 140 -4.18 17.40 2.92
#